data_AF-A0A918CCX3-F1
#
_entry.id   AF-A0A918CCX3-F1
#
_cell.length_a   1.000
_cell.length_b   1.000
_cell.length_c   1.000
_cell.angle_alpha   90.00
_cell.angle_beta   90.00
_cell.angle_gamma   90.00
#
_symmetry.space_group_name_H-M   'P 1'
#
loop_
_entity.id
_entity.type
_entity.pdbx_description
1 polymer ?
#
loop_
_entity_poly.entity_id
_entity_poly.type
_entity_poly.pdbx_seq_one_letter_code
_entity_poly.pdbx_strand_id
1 'polypeptide(L)'
;MAKTGRTKPNELTSSWPDVPSDDPMGEMARRFAVNLRAAMGDRGVREVARTAGINHATLLSLLAGRTWADFLTMARLETALDARLWPGRVVVHGDPDGEHDVDYLLPDDLS
;
A
#
# COMPACT_ATOMS: atom_id res chain seq x y z
N MET A 1 -10.17 -9.68 27.71
CA MET A 1 -9.90 -8.44 26.97
C MET A 1 -10.20 -8.68 25.50
N ALA A 2 -11.14 -7.95 24.91
CA ALA A 2 -11.44 -8.05 23.49
C ALA A 2 -10.27 -7.49 22.68
N LYS A 3 -9.75 -8.26 21.73
CA LYS A 3 -8.69 -7.83 20.82
C LYS A 3 -9.30 -6.82 19.85
N THR A 4 -9.15 -5.52 20.11
CA THR A 4 -9.61 -4.46 19.21
C THR A 4 -9.04 -4.74 17.82
N GLY A 5 -9.90 -5.05 16.86
CA GLY A 5 -9.50 -5.28 15.48
C GLY A 5 -8.80 -4.04 14.95
N ARG A 6 -7.76 -4.22 14.12
CA ARG A 6 -7.11 -3.09 13.46
C ARG A 6 -8.15 -2.33 12.65
N THR A 7 -8.16 -1.00 12.78
CA THR A 7 -8.90 -0.10 11.88
C THR A 7 -8.55 -0.45 10.44
N LYS A 8 -9.56 -0.50 9.57
CA LYS A 8 -9.36 -0.87 8.17
C LYS A 8 -8.76 0.32 7.39
N PRO A 9 -7.97 0.08 6.34
CA PRO A 9 -7.42 1.16 5.52
C PRO A 9 -8.46 2.18 5.03
N ASN A 10 -9.64 1.72 4.61
CA ASN A 10 -10.70 2.61 4.13
C ASN A 10 -11.39 3.44 5.22
N GLU A 11 -11.17 3.12 6.50
CA GLU A 11 -11.66 3.88 7.65
C GLU A 11 -10.69 5.01 8.05
N LEU A 12 -9.48 5.07 7.45
CA LEU A 12 -8.44 6.07 7.73
C LEU A 12 -8.45 7.25 6.73
N THR A 13 -9.40 7.27 5.79
CA THR A 13 -9.61 8.37 4.85
C THR A 13 -11.09 8.67 4.72
N SER A 14 -11.44 9.91 4.39
CA SER A 14 -12.82 10.33 4.15
C SER A 14 -13.42 9.75 2.86
N SER A 15 -12.58 9.41 1.88
CA SER A 15 -13.04 8.80 0.62
C SER A 15 -11.97 7.88 0.05
N TRP A 16 -12.18 6.57 0.18
CA TRP A 16 -11.24 5.57 -0.28
C TRP A 16 -11.38 5.27 -1.79
N PRO A 17 -10.27 5.15 -2.55
CA PRO A 17 -8.89 5.54 -2.25
C PRO A 17 -8.55 6.94 -2.82
N ASP A 18 -9.57 7.72 -3.15
CA ASP A 18 -9.45 8.94 -3.94
C ASP A 18 -8.92 10.14 -3.14
N VAL A 19 -9.11 10.13 -1.82
CA VAL A 19 -8.63 11.19 -0.91
C VAL A 19 -7.46 10.67 -0.05
N PRO A 20 -6.36 11.44 0.08
CA PRO A 20 -5.25 11.09 0.98
C PRO A 20 -5.68 10.85 2.42
N SER A 21 -4.91 10.04 3.13
CA SER A 21 -5.06 9.79 4.58
C SER A 21 -4.06 10.63 5.37
N ASP A 22 -4.51 11.25 6.46
CA ASP A 22 -3.61 11.94 7.41
C ASP A 22 -2.82 10.92 8.28
N ASP A 23 -3.32 9.69 8.41
CA ASP A 23 -2.57 8.59 9.01
C ASP A 23 -1.50 8.09 8.01
N PRO A 24 -0.20 8.07 8.38
CA PRO A 24 0.86 7.64 7.48
C PRO A 24 0.74 6.18 7.01
N MET A 25 0.22 5.28 7.85
CA MET A 25 0.02 3.87 7.48
C MET A 25 -1.21 3.72 6.57
N GLY A 26 -2.27 4.49 6.81
CA GLY A 26 -3.44 4.63 5.96
C GLY A 26 -3.08 5.17 4.58
N GLU A 27 -2.21 6.17 4.51
CA GLU A 27 -1.76 6.74 3.22
C GLU A 27 -0.90 5.76 2.44
N MET A 28 -0.06 4.98 3.14
CA MET A 28 0.70 3.89 2.53
C MET A 28 -0.22 2.82 1.93
N ALA A 29 -1.26 2.40 2.66
CA ALA A 29 -2.26 1.45 2.16
C ALA A 29 -3.07 2.03 0.99
N ARG A 30 -3.44 3.31 1.05
CA ARG A 30 -4.16 4.01 -0.03
C ARG A 30 -3.33 4.07 -1.31
N ARG A 31 -2.06 4.48 -1.21
CA ARG A 31 -1.14 4.52 -2.37
C ARG A 31 -0.91 3.14 -2.96
N PHE A 32 -0.76 2.10 -2.13
CA PHE A 32 -0.73 0.71 -2.62
C PHE A 32 -1.98 0.37 -3.44
N ALA A 33 -3.18 0.72 -2.97
CA ALA A 33 -4.42 0.44 -3.70
C ALA A 33 -4.56 1.24 -5.00
N VAL A 34 -4.07 2.49 -5.04
CA VAL A 34 -4.00 3.30 -6.26
C VAL A 34 -3.04 2.67 -7.28
N ASN A 35 -1.82 2.31 -6.84
CA ASN A 35 -0.84 1.64 -7.69
C ASN A 35 -1.39 0.32 -8.23
N LEU A 36 -2.10 -0.44 -7.39
CA LEU A 36 -2.74 -1.69 -7.78
C LEU A 36 -3.82 -1.48 -8.84
N ARG A 37 -4.71 -0.49 -8.68
CA ARG A 37 -5.71 -0.15 -9.71
C ARG A 37 -5.06 0.25 -11.03
N ALA A 38 -4.02 1.08 -10.97
CA ALA A 38 -3.28 1.52 -12.15
C ALA A 38 -2.59 0.34 -12.86
N ALA A 39 -1.90 -0.52 -12.10
CA ALA A 39 -1.20 -1.69 -12.64
C ALA A 39 -2.14 -2.75 -13.21
N MET A 40 -3.35 -2.89 -12.67
CA MET A 40 -4.37 -3.75 -13.26
C MET A 40 -4.80 -3.28 -14.65
N GLY A 41 -4.91 -1.95 -14.85
CA GLY A 41 -5.43 -1.38 -16.09
C GLY A 41 -6.83 -1.91 -16.40
N ASP A 42 -7.05 -2.38 -17.62
CA ASP A 42 -8.32 -2.96 -18.05
C ASP A 42 -8.53 -4.43 -17.62
N ARG A 43 -7.53 -5.05 -16.98
CA ARG A 43 -7.61 -6.47 -16.57
C ARG A 43 -8.63 -6.67 -15.46
N GLY A 44 -9.41 -7.73 -15.57
CA GLY A 44 -10.43 -8.06 -14.59
C GLY A 44 -9.85 -8.58 -13.26
N VAL A 45 -10.56 -8.34 -12.16
CA VAL A 45 -10.16 -8.83 -10.81
C VAL A 45 -9.89 -10.34 -10.79
N ARG A 46 -10.76 -11.15 -11.41
CA ARG A 46 -10.59 -12.62 -11.41
C ARG A 46 -9.36 -13.06 -12.20
N GLU A 47 -9.09 -12.38 -13.31
CA GLU A 47 -7.93 -12.63 -14.14
C GLU A 47 -6.64 -12.34 -13.36
N VAL A 48 -6.53 -11.16 -12.75
CA VAL A 48 -5.37 -10.74 -11.97
C VAL A 48 -5.17 -11.63 -10.75
N ALA A 49 -6.23 -11.95 -10.01
CA ALA A 49 -6.15 -12.82 -8.85
C ALA A 49 -5.64 -14.22 -9.22
N ARG A 50 -6.11 -14.78 -10.34
CA ARG A 50 -5.63 -16.07 -10.87
C ARG A 50 -4.15 -16.01 -11.24
N THR A 51 -3.72 -14.98 -11.98
CA THR A 51 -2.31 -14.80 -12.37
C THR A 51 -1.40 -14.63 -11.16
N ALA A 52 -1.84 -13.89 -10.14
CA ALA A 52 -1.12 -13.72 -8.87
C ALA A 52 -1.24 -14.93 -7.92
N GLY A 53 -2.04 -15.94 -8.24
CA GLY A 53 -2.25 -17.09 -7.36
C GLY A 53 -2.87 -16.71 -6.00
N ILE A 54 -3.75 -15.72 -5.97
CA ILE A 54 -4.48 -15.29 -4.76
C ILE A 54 -5.99 -15.47 -4.94
N ASN A 55 -6.73 -15.49 -3.83
CA ASN A 55 -8.19 -15.50 -3.89
C ASN A 55 -8.71 -14.15 -4.42
N HIS A 56 -9.63 -14.18 -5.38
CA HIS A 56 -10.28 -12.98 -5.91
C HIS A 56 -10.99 -12.14 -4.84
N ALA A 57 -11.51 -12.77 -3.78
CA ALA A 57 -12.09 -12.07 -2.64
C ALA A 57 -11.05 -11.27 -1.84
N THR A 58 -9.81 -11.76 -1.77
CA THR A 58 -8.67 -11.02 -1.20
C THR A 58 -8.37 -9.79 -2.04
N LEU A 59 -8.28 -9.94 -3.36
CA LEU A 59 -8.04 -8.81 -4.26
C LEU A 59 -9.14 -7.74 -4.17
N LEU A 60 -10.42 -8.15 -4.15
CA LEU A 60 -11.54 -7.21 -3.93
C LEU A 60 -11.45 -6.50 -2.57
N SER A 61 -11.01 -7.21 -1.53
CA SER A 61 -10.87 -6.62 -0.19
C SER A 61 -9.74 -5.59 -0.14
N LEU A 62 -8.63 -5.84 -0.85
CA LEU A 62 -7.53 -4.88 -0.99
C LEU A 62 -7.95 -3.64 -1.78
N LEU A 63 -8.59 -3.82 -2.94
CA LEU A 63 -9.06 -2.71 -3.78
C LEU A 63 -10.10 -1.82 -3.07
N ALA A 64 -10.89 -2.40 -2.17
CA ALA A 64 -11.87 -1.72 -1.34
C ALA A 64 -11.31 -1.21 0.00
N GLY A 65 -10.02 -1.43 0.30
CA GLY A 65 -9.40 -1.00 1.55
C GLY A 65 -9.96 -1.68 2.80
N ARG A 66 -10.56 -2.87 2.65
CA ARG A 66 -11.19 -3.63 3.76
C ARG A 66 -10.19 -4.52 4.50
N THR A 67 -9.00 -4.73 3.96
CA THR A 67 -7.92 -5.48 4.60
C THR A 67 -6.58 -4.84 4.30
N TRP A 68 -5.65 -5.01 5.23
CA TRP A 68 -4.23 -4.71 5.01
C TRP A 68 -3.63 -5.78 4.08
N ALA A 69 -2.77 -5.35 3.14
CA ALA A 69 -1.94 -6.28 2.39
C ALA A 69 -0.88 -6.88 3.31
N ASP A 70 -0.66 -8.19 3.20
CA ASP A 70 0.54 -8.82 3.75
C ASP A 70 1.65 -8.86 2.69
N PHE A 71 2.88 -9.17 3.15
CA PHE A 71 4.06 -9.20 2.29
C PHE A 71 3.95 -10.24 1.17
N LEU A 72 3.37 -11.41 1.44
CA LEU A 72 3.24 -12.47 0.45
C LEU A 72 2.28 -12.07 -0.68
N THR A 73 1.15 -11.49 -0.33
CA THR A 73 0.14 -11.02 -1.27
C THR A 73 0.68 -9.88 -2.12
N MET A 74 1.42 -8.95 -1.51
CA MET A 74 2.07 -7.86 -2.22
C MET A 74 3.09 -8.39 -3.23
N ALA A 75 4.01 -9.26 -2.81
CA ALA A 75 5.03 -9.83 -3.70
C ALA A 75 4.42 -10.61 -4.87
N ARG A 76 3.35 -11.39 -4.61
CA ARG A 76 2.60 -12.11 -5.67
C ARG A 76 1.99 -11.15 -6.69
N LEU A 77 1.38 -10.07 -6.22
CA LEU A 77 0.77 -9.06 -7.10
C LEU A 77 1.82 -8.29 -7.90
N GLU A 78 2.93 -7.88 -7.28
CA GLU A 78 4.04 -7.21 -7.99
C GLU A 78 4.62 -8.11 -9.08
N THR A 79 4.84 -9.39 -8.78
CA THR A 79 5.34 -10.38 -9.75
C THR A 79 4.36 -10.61 -10.89
N ALA A 80 3.07 -10.76 -10.58
CA ALA A 80 2.05 -11.08 -11.59
C ALA A 80 1.68 -9.89 -12.49
N LEU A 81 1.83 -8.67 -11.98
CA LEU A 81 1.52 -7.45 -12.71
C LEU A 81 2.76 -6.81 -13.36
N ASP A 82 3.96 -7.32 -13.05
CA ASP A 82 5.25 -6.74 -13.45
C ASP A 82 5.33 -5.24 -13.12
N ALA A 83 4.93 -4.90 -11.89
CA ALA A 83 4.77 -3.52 -11.47
C ALA A 83 5.11 -3.34 -9.99
N ARG A 84 5.73 -2.21 -9.65
CA ARG A 84 5.95 -1.79 -8.26
C ARG A 84 4.65 -1.28 -7.65
N LEU A 85 4.12 -2.02 -6.67
CA LEU A 85 2.91 -1.65 -5.94
C LEU A 85 3.25 -0.97 -4.62
N TRP A 86 4.37 -1.35 -3.99
CA TRP A 86 4.83 -0.71 -2.76
C TRP A 86 5.20 0.75 -3.02
N PRO A 87 4.57 1.72 -2.33
CA PRO A 87 4.79 3.14 -2.58
C PRO A 87 6.09 3.67 -1.95
N GLY A 88 6.86 2.83 -1.23
CA GLY A 88 7.98 3.30 -0.40
C GLY A 88 7.50 3.90 0.92
N ARG A 89 8.42 4.53 1.65
CA ARG A 89 8.09 5.27 2.88
C ARG A 89 7.25 6.49 2.52
N VAL A 90 6.07 6.61 3.12
CA VAL A 90 5.27 7.82 3.03
C VAL A 90 5.74 8.80 4.09
N VAL A 91 6.21 9.98 3.66
CA VAL A 91 6.39 11.13 4.54
C VAL A 91 5.12 11.95 4.45
N VAL A 92 4.33 11.96 5.54
CA VAL A 92 3.25 12.94 5.68
C VAL A 92 3.94 14.17 6.26
N HIS A 93 4.12 15.23 5.47
CA HIS A 93 4.72 16.47 5.97
C HIS A 93 3.79 17.06 7.04
N GLY A 94 4.14 16.83 8.30
CA GLY A 94 3.45 17.34 9.47
C GLY A 94 4.24 18.41 10.22
N ASP A 95 5.24 19.04 9.59
CA ASP A 95 6.02 20.11 10.21
C ASP A 95 6.60 21.06 9.14
N PRO A 96 6.20 22.35 9.09
CA PRO A 96 6.83 23.33 8.20
C PRO A 96 8.26 23.70 8.61
N ASP A 97 8.69 23.35 9.84
CA ASP A 97 10.01 23.70 10.40
C ASP A 97 10.88 22.48 10.73
N GLY A 98 10.48 21.29 10.27
CA GLY A 98 11.24 20.06 10.49
C GLY A 98 12.57 20.11 9.72
N GLU A 99 13.66 20.39 10.43
CA GLU A 99 15.02 20.19 9.93
C GLU A 99 15.22 18.69 9.64
N HIS A 100 15.13 18.31 8.37
CA HIS A 100 15.44 16.97 7.92
C HIS A 100 16.96 16.83 7.85
N ASP A 101 17.59 16.56 8.99
CA ASP A 101 18.94 15.99 9.02
C ASP A 101 18.85 14.53 8.54
N VAL A 102 18.78 14.36 7.22
CA VAL A 102 18.94 13.07 6.57
C VAL A 102 20.44 12.84 6.43
N ASP A 103 21.05 12.39 7.52
CA ASP A 103 22.39 11.81 7.46
C ASP A 103 22.28 10.48 6.68
N TYR A 104 22.37 10.60 5.35
CA TYR A 104 22.61 9.46 4.48
C TYR A 104 24.02 8.99 4.83
N LEU A 105 24.11 7.97 5.69
CA LEU A 105 25.28 7.10 5.70
C LEU A 105 25.41 6.50 4.30
N LEU A 106 26.20 7.17 3.46
CA LEU A 106 26.68 6.67 2.19
C LEU A 106 27.49 5.38 2.47
N PRO A 107 27.35 4.34 1.65
CA PRO A 107 28.04 3.06 1.84
C PRO A 107 29.53 3.11 1.48
N ASP A 108 30.21 4.23 1.71
CA ASP A 108 31.63 4.41 1.38
C ASP A 108 32.58 4.20 2.57
N ASP A 109 32.10 3.69 3.71
CA ASP A 109 32.95 3.30 4.86
C ASP A 109 33.14 1.77 4.96
N LEU A 110 33.15 1.09 3.80
CA LEU A 110 33.62 -0.28 3.66
C LEU A 110 34.84 -0.31 2.74
N SER A 111 35.97 0.14 3.26
CA SER A 111 37.29 -0.19 2.72
C SER A 111 38.29 -0.41 3.84
#